data_AF-A0A379SPC3-F1
#
_entry.id   AF-A0A379SPC3-F1
#
_cell.length_a   1.000
_cell.length_b   1.000
_cell.length_c   1.000
_cell.angle_alpha   90.00
_cell.angle_beta   90.00
_cell.angle_gamma   90.00
#
_symmetry.space_group_name_H-M   'P 1'
#
loop_
_entity.id
_entity.type
_entity.pdbx_description
1 polymer ?
#
loop_
_entity_poly.entity_id
_entity_poly.type
_entity_poly.pdbx_seq_one_letter_code
_entity_poly.pdbx_strand_id
1 'polypeptide(L)'
;MARLYWEWQTQAALKNVLTQIEHEQQNVVAVNRELYQHGITSSVEGVETDIDASKTQQQLNDVNGKMKVIEARLSALTNTQSAALKLRQVSLPRR
;
A
#
# COMPACT_ATOMS: atom_id res chain seq x y z
N MET A 1 -18.16 15.50 5.66
CA MET A 1 -16.85 15.83 5.04
C MET A 1 -15.67 15.38 5.88
N ALA A 2 -15.50 15.88 7.12
CA ALA A 2 -14.31 15.58 7.95
C ALA A 2 -14.03 14.08 8.13
N ARG A 3 -15.06 13.24 8.28
CA ARG A 3 -14.91 11.78 8.39
C ARG A 3 -14.29 11.13 7.14
N LEU A 4 -14.76 11.48 5.95
CA LEU A 4 -14.23 10.95 4.69
C LEU A 4 -12.81 11.44 4.44
N TYR A 5 -12.49 12.67 4.83
CA TYR A 5 -11.12 13.17 4.78
C TYR A 5 -10.17 12.36 5.68
N TRP A 6 -10.56 12.09 6.93
CA TRP A 6 -9.76 11.27 7.85
C TRP A 6 -9.64 9.81 7.40
N GLU A 7 -10.71 9.27 6.81
CA GLU A 7 -10.69 7.95 6.19
C GLU A 7 -9.67 7.89 5.05
N TRP A 8 -9.64 8.90 4.18
CA TRP A 8 -8.64 9.01 3.11
C TRP A 8 -7.21 9.11 3.67
N GLN A 9 -6.98 9.92 4.72
CA GLN A 9 -5.65 10.01 5.36
C GLN A 9 -5.20 8.65 5.92
N THR A 10 -6.14 7.87 6.47
CA THR A 10 -5.86 6.53 6.99
C THR A 10 -5.48 5.58 5.87
N GLN A 11 -6.22 5.58 4.75
CA GLN A 11 -5.88 4.78 3.57
C GLN A 11 -4.51 5.18 2.98
N ALA A 12 -4.22 6.48 2.93
CA ALA A 12 -2.93 6.97 2.42
C ALA A 12 -1.76 6.55 3.33
N ALA A 13 -1.93 6.56 4.65
CA ALA A 13 -0.93 6.05 5.58
C ALA A 13 -0.74 4.53 5.46
N LEU A 14 -1.83 3.76 5.32
CA LEU A 14 -1.77 2.32 5.07
C LEU A 14 -1.03 1.99 3.77
N LYS A 15 -1.28 2.75 2.69
CA LYS A 15 -0.56 2.60 1.42
C LYS A 15 0.94 2.77 1.60
N ASN A 16 1.39 3.76 2.37
CA ASN A 16 2.81 3.99 2.63
C ASN A 16 3.45 2.79 3.36
N VAL A 17 2.79 2.25 4.38
CA VAL A 17 3.28 1.08 5.12
C VAL A 17 3.34 -0.15 4.21
N LEU A 18 2.30 -0.40 3.42
CA LEU A 18 2.29 -1.54 2.48
C LEU A 18 3.37 -1.42 1.40
N THR A 19 3.66 -0.21 0.92
CA THR A 19 4.75 0.03 -0.04
C THR A 19 6.11 -0.25 0.59
N GLN A 20 6.31 0.09 1.88
CA GLN A 20 7.54 -0.26 2.60
C GLN A 20 7.67 -1.77 2.78
N ILE A 21 6.57 -2.45 3.15
CA ILE A 21 6.56 -3.92 3.29
C ILE A 21 6.91 -4.60 1.96
N GLU A 22 6.32 -4.15 0.85
CA GLU A 22 6.61 -4.69 -0.49
C GLU A 22 8.11 -4.54 -0.83
N HIS A 23 8.69 -3.37 -0.56
CA HIS A 23 10.12 -3.13 -0.78
C HIS A 23 11.00 -4.05 0.07
N GLU A 24 10.70 -4.22 1.36
CA GLU A 24 11.46 -5.13 2.21
C GLU A 24 11.29 -6.60 1.79
N GLN A 25 10.09 -6.99 1.35
CA GLN A 25 9.87 -8.33 0.78
C GLN A 25 10.74 -8.55 -0.46
N GLN A 26 10.84 -7.56 -1.37
CA GLN A 26 11.73 -7.63 -2.54
C GLN A 26 13.20 -7.76 -2.14
N ASN A 27 13.65 -7.03 -1.10
CA ASN A 27 15.00 -7.15 -0.57
C ASN A 27 15.27 -8.58 -0.07
N VAL A 28 14.34 -9.17 0.69
CA VAL A 28 14.45 -10.54 1.20
C VAL A 28 14.53 -11.54 0.05
N VAL A 29 13.68 -11.42 -0.98
CA VAL A 29 13.76 -12.28 -2.19
C VAL A 29 15.14 -12.17 -2.85
N ALA A 30 15.66 -10.95 -3.02
CA ALA A 30 16.93 -10.71 -3.67
C ALA A 30 18.09 -11.37 -2.90
N VAL A 31 18.16 -11.14 -1.58
CA VAL A 31 19.18 -11.74 -0.70
C VAL A 31 19.08 -13.26 -0.71
N ASN A 32 17.87 -13.82 -0.60
CA ASN A 32 17.67 -15.27 -0.63
C ASN A 32 18.13 -15.90 -1.95
N ARG A 33 17.91 -15.20 -3.06
CA ARG A 33 18.38 -15.63 -4.38
C ARG A 33 19.91 -15.61 -4.48
N GLU A 34 20.57 -14.60 -3.93
CA GLU A 34 22.03 -14.54 -3.86
C GLU A 34 22.60 -15.68 -3.00
N LEU A 35 22.05 -15.90 -1.79
CA LEU A 35 22.49 -16.99 -0.92
C LEU A 35 22.34 -18.37 -1.56
N TYR A 36 21.25 -18.59 -2.30
CA TYR A 36 21.04 -19.80 -3.09
C TYR A 36 22.10 -19.95 -4.20
N GLN A 37 22.37 -18.88 -4.96
CA GLN A 37 23.41 -18.89 -6.01
C GLN A 37 24.81 -19.20 -5.45
N HIS A 38 25.09 -18.76 -4.23
CA HIS A 38 26.34 -19.05 -3.53
C HIS A 38 26.37 -20.42 -2.85
N GLY A 39 25.31 -21.23 -2.97
CA GLY A 39 25.22 -22.57 -2.39
C GLY A 39 25.14 -22.58 -0.86
N ILE A 40 24.79 -21.45 -0.25
CA ILE A 40 24.70 -21.29 1.21
C ILE A 40 23.37 -21.85 1.73
N THR A 41 22.30 -21.77 0.93
CA THR A 41 20.95 -22.25 1.30
C THR A 41 20.41 -23.25 0.26
N SER A 42 19.62 -24.24 0.69
CA SER A 42 19.27 -25.45 -0.10
C SER A 42 17.86 -25.49 -0.72
N SER A 43 17.11 -24.38 -0.70
CA SER A 43 15.83 -24.12 -1.40
C SER A 43 14.56 -23.96 -0.52
N VAL A 44 13.63 -23.16 -1.07
CA VAL A 44 12.17 -23.01 -0.79
C VAL A 44 11.65 -21.76 -0.06
N GLU A 45 12.48 -20.85 0.49
CA GLU A 45 11.93 -19.54 0.96
C GLU A 45 11.35 -18.66 -0.16
N GLY A 46 11.70 -18.93 -1.43
CA GLY A 46 11.20 -18.16 -2.58
C GLY A 46 9.68 -18.20 -2.74
N VAL A 47 9.02 -19.34 -2.50
CA VAL A 47 7.56 -19.48 -2.70
C VAL A 47 6.79 -18.72 -1.62
N GLU A 48 7.22 -18.79 -0.36
CA GLU A 48 6.59 -18.06 0.73
C GLU A 48 6.76 -16.54 0.55
N THR A 49 7.96 -16.11 0.15
CA THR A 49 8.24 -14.69 -0.11
C THR A 49 7.45 -14.16 -1.31
N ASP A 50 7.28 -14.97 -2.37
CA ASP A 50 6.46 -14.63 -3.54
C ASP A 50 4.95 -14.53 -3.20
N ILE A 51 4.46 -15.42 -2.32
CA ILE A 51 3.08 -15.40 -1.82
C ILE A 51 2.83 -14.15 -0.98
N ASP A 52 3.78 -13.79 -0.12
CA ASP A 52 3.63 -12.62 0.75
C ASP A 52 3.74 -11.30 -0.02
N ALA A 53 4.60 -11.23 -1.03
CA ALA A 53 4.62 -10.11 -1.99
C ALA A 53 3.27 -10.00 -2.74
N SER A 54 2.72 -11.13 -3.21
CA SER A 54 1.42 -11.16 -3.90
C SER A 54 0.27 -10.68 -3.01
N LYS A 55 0.26 -11.06 -1.72
CA LYS A 55 -0.73 -10.56 -0.75
C LYS A 55 -0.57 -9.07 -0.49
N THR A 56 0.66 -8.57 -0.33
CA THR A 56 0.94 -7.13 -0.16
C THR A 56 0.44 -6.34 -1.38
N GLN A 57 0.70 -6.82 -2.59
CA GLN A 57 0.22 -6.20 -3.82
C GLN A 57 -1.32 -6.19 -3.91
N GLN A 58 -1.99 -7.26 -3.48
CA GLN A 58 -3.46 -7.29 -3.39
C GLN A 58 -3.99 -6.25 -2.40
N GLN A 59 -3.35 -6.09 -1.24
CA GLN A 59 -3.74 -5.08 -0.25
C GLN A 59 -3.51 -3.65 -0.78
N LEU A 60 -2.41 -3.40 -1.51
CA LEU A 60 -2.17 -2.13 -2.19
C LEU A 60 -3.28 -1.80 -3.19
N ASN A 61 -3.74 -2.78 -3.95
CA ASN A 61 -4.83 -2.61 -4.91
C ASN A 61 -6.16 -2.29 -4.21
N ASP A 62 -6.47 -2.97 -3.11
CA ASP A 62 -7.67 -2.70 -2.30
C ASP A 62 -7.65 -1.29 -1.70
N VAL A 63 -6.52 -0.87 -1.09
CA VAL A 63 -6.35 0.48 -0.54
C VAL A 63 -6.51 1.55 -1.64
N ASN A 64 -5.93 1.33 -2.82
CA ASN A 64 -6.08 2.24 -3.95
C ASN A 64 -7.55 2.34 -4.43
N GLY A 65 -8.27 1.21 -4.45
CA GLY A 65 -9.70 1.18 -4.74
C GLY A 65 -10.52 1.98 -3.71
N LYS A 66 -10.27 1.76 -2.42
CA LYS A 66 -10.91 2.48 -1.32
C LYS A 66 -10.65 3.99 -1.40
N MET A 67 -9.43 4.41 -1.68
CA MET A 67 -9.08 5.83 -1.86
C MET A 67 -9.89 6.48 -2.99
N LYS A 68 -9.98 5.82 -4.16
CA LYS A 68 -10.78 6.31 -5.30
C LYS A 68 -12.26 6.45 -4.95
N VAL A 69 -12.82 5.50 -4.20
CA VAL A 69 -14.21 5.57 -3.74
C VAL A 69 -14.42 6.75 -2.79
N ILE A 70 -13.48 7.00 -1.87
CA ILE A 70 -13.55 8.13 -0.94
C ILE A 70 -13.43 9.46 -1.69
N GLU A 71 -12.52 9.56 -2.66
CA GLU A 71 -12.38 10.73 -3.53
C GLU A 71 -13.65 11.01 -4.33
N ALA A 72 -14.25 10.00 -4.95
CA ALA A 72 -15.51 10.15 -5.69
C ALA A 72 -16.65 10.63 -4.77
N ARG A 73 -16.75 10.07 -3.56
CA ARG A 73 -17.74 10.49 -2.56
C ARG A 73 -17.50 11.93 -2.10
N LEU A 74 -16.26 12.32 -1.85
CA LEU A 74 -15.92 13.70 -1.50
C LEU A 74 -16.29 14.65 -2.64
N SER A 75 -15.98 14.34 -3.90
CA SER A 75 -16.29 15.19 -5.05
C SER A 75 -17.79 15.39 -5.26
N ALA A 76 -18.59 14.33 -5.06
CA ALA A 76 -20.05 14.41 -5.12
C ALA A 76 -20.62 15.30 -4.01
N LEU A 77 -20.03 15.20 -2.82
CA LEU A 77 -20.44 15.93 -1.64
C LEU A 77 -20.03 17.42 -1.65
N THR A 78 -18.96 17.78 -2.34
CA THR A 78 -18.50 19.18 -2.50
C THR A 78 -19.04 19.86 -3.76
N ASN A 79 -19.92 19.18 -4.52
CA ASN A 79 -20.42 19.63 -5.83
C ASN A 79 -19.28 19.96 -6.83
N THR A 80 -18.09 19.38 -6.62
CA THR A 80 -16.91 19.51 -7.49
C THR A 80 -16.76 18.25 -8.33
N GLN A 81 -17.84 17.86 -9.02
CA GLN A 81 -17.97 16.58 -9.72
C GLN A 81 -16.95 16.38 -10.86
N SER A 82 -16.25 17.45 -11.27
CA SER A 82 -15.30 17.45 -12.39
C SER A 82 -13.88 17.93 -12.02
N ALA A 83 -13.60 18.23 -10.75
CA ALA A 83 -12.28 18.69 -10.32
C ALA A 83 -11.59 17.62 -9.45
N ALA A 84 -10.36 17.25 -9.81
CA ALA A 84 -9.53 16.38 -8.97
C ALA A 84 -9.31 17.05 -7.61
N LEU A 85 -9.83 16.44 -6.55
CA LEU A 85 -9.59 16.88 -5.19
C LEU A 85 -8.09 16.69 -4.88
N LYS A 86 -7.35 17.79 -4.74
CA LYS A 86 -5.95 17.76 -4.30
C LYS A 86 -5.90 17.51 -2.79
N LEU A 87 -6.17 16.28 -2.39
CA LEU A 87 -6.02 15.84 -1.01
C LEU A 87 -4.51 15.79 -0.69
N ARG A 88 -4.07 16.63 0.22
CA ARG A 88 -2.70 16.59 0.75
C ARG A 88 -2.64 15.54 1.86
N GLN A 89 -1.62 14.69 1.83
CA GLN A 89 -1.28 13.87 2.98
C GLN A 89 -0.86 14.77 4.15
N VAL A 90 -1.39 14.48 5.33
CA VAL A 90 -1.06 15.14 6.59
C VAL A 90 -0.77 14.04 7.61
N SER A 91 0.17 14.28 8.51
CA SER A 91 0.49 13.35 9.59
C SER A 91 -0.76 12.99 10.38
N LEU A 92 -0.99 11.69 10.59
CA LEU A 92 -2.08 11.22 11.44
C LEU A 92 -1.91 11.78 12.86
N PRO A 93 -3.01 12.14 13.56
CA PRO A 93 -2.94 12.58 14.94
C PRO A 93 -2.30 11.49 15.79
N ARG A 94 -1.33 11.86 16.63
CA ARG A 94 -0.82 10.94 17.65
C ARG A 94 -1.95 10.74 18.67
N ARG A 95 -2.27 9.48 18.96
CA ARG A 95 -3.19 9.15 20.07
C ARG A 95 -2.54 9.46 21.40
#